data_AF-A0A961QRA2-F1
#
_entry.id   AF-A0A961QRA2-F1
#
_cell.length_a   1.000
_cell.length_b   1.000
_cell.length_c   1.000
_cell.angle_alpha   90.00
_cell.angle_beta   90.00
_cell.angle_gamma   90.00
#
_symmetry.space_group_name_H-M   'P 1'
#
loop_
_entity.id
_entity.type
_entity.pdbx_description
1 polymer ?
#
loop_
_entity_poly.entity_id
_entity_poly.type
_entity_poly.pdbx_seq_one_letter_code
_entity_poly.pdbx_strand_id
1 'polypeptide(L)'
;VHECDGHDPDDIERAIIEAKQSEWPAMIDCRTHIGFGAPSKQDTKAAHGSPLGPEEIAKVREIYGWPWAPFEIPEEVLRGWRGIGARGAEAHAAWKARFGKLSGAKQAEFERIVAGEAPKKLGTALAAFRKATVESAPKVATRKSSELVLEVVNSVMPETLGGSADLTGSNNTLTKGLGTFAPESRGGRYVHYGIREHGMAAAMNGMAVHGGVVPYGGTFLCFADYARGAMRLSALMGTRVVYVMTHDSIGLGEDGPTHQPVEHLAMLRATPNMQVFRPADTIETAEAWELALTSLRTPSVLALTRQNLPTVRTRHTRQNLTARGAYVLEEAVARRKAILIATGSEVEIALEARIL
;
A
#
# COMPACT_ATOMS: atom_id res chain seq x y z
N VAL A 1 15.70 -21.24 -14.74
CA VAL A 1 15.95 -20.03 -15.54
C VAL A 1 15.91 -20.47 -16.98
N HIS A 2 15.09 -19.84 -17.81
CA HIS A 2 15.08 -20.08 -19.24
C HIS A 2 16.01 -19.05 -19.88
N GLU A 3 16.75 -19.44 -20.91
CA GLU A 3 17.63 -18.56 -21.65
C GLU A 3 17.13 -18.44 -23.08
N CYS A 4 17.27 -17.25 -23.66
CA CYS A 4 17.03 -17.03 -25.08
C CYS A 4 17.93 -15.91 -25.62
N ASP A 5 18.16 -15.95 -26.94
CA ASP A 5 18.66 -14.78 -27.67
C ASP A 5 17.54 -13.73 -27.74
N GLY A 6 17.79 -12.55 -27.16
CA GLY A 6 16.84 -11.45 -27.14
C GLY A 6 16.63 -10.74 -28.48
N HIS A 7 17.34 -11.17 -29.53
CA HIS A 7 17.14 -10.70 -30.91
C HIS A 7 16.53 -11.77 -31.83
N ASP A 8 16.18 -12.94 -31.30
CA ASP A 8 15.47 -14.00 -32.01
C ASP A 8 14.03 -14.12 -31.47
N PRO A 9 13.02 -13.62 -32.21
CA PRO A 9 11.62 -13.69 -31.79
C PRO A 9 11.09 -15.11 -31.54
N ASP A 10 11.56 -16.10 -32.32
CA ASP A 10 11.12 -17.48 -32.19
C ASP A 10 11.70 -18.12 -30.92
N ASP A 11 12.95 -17.78 -30.60
CA ASP A 11 13.62 -18.24 -29.37
C ASP A 11 13.01 -17.60 -28.10
N ILE A 12 12.62 -16.32 -28.19
CA ILE A 12 11.85 -15.64 -27.13
C ILE A 12 10.49 -16.32 -26.93
N GLU A 13 9.76 -16.63 -28.00
CA GLU A 13 8.46 -17.30 -27.91
C GLU A 13 8.61 -18.70 -27.28
N ARG A 14 9.61 -19.47 -27.71
CA ARG A 14 9.96 -20.76 -27.09
C ARG A 14 10.17 -20.62 -25.59
N ALA A 15 11.01 -19.70 -25.15
CA ALA A 15 11.30 -19.48 -23.74
C ALA A 15 10.05 -19.05 -22.94
N ILE A 16 9.17 -18.23 -23.51
CA ILE A 16 7.91 -17.83 -22.87
C ILE A 16 6.95 -19.04 -22.73
N ILE A 17 6.86 -19.90 -23.75
CA ILE A 17 6.02 -21.10 -23.71
C ILE A 17 6.51 -22.05 -22.62
N GLU A 18 7.82 -22.31 -22.56
CA GLU A 18 8.42 -23.16 -21.51
C GLU A 18 8.21 -22.55 -20.11
N ALA A 19 8.42 -21.24 -19.95
CA ALA A 19 8.25 -20.56 -18.67
C ALA A 19 6.80 -20.65 -18.14
N LYS A 20 5.80 -20.65 -19.03
CA LYS A 20 4.39 -20.82 -18.65
C LYS A 20 4.04 -22.23 -18.16
N GLN A 21 4.88 -23.23 -18.45
CA GLN A 21 4.69 -24.60 -17.97
C GLN A 21 5.27 -24.81 -16.57
N SER A 22 6.02 -23.84 -16.05
CA SER A 22 6.61 -23.90 -14.71
C SER A 22 5.55 -23.86 -13.62
N GLU A 23 5.66 -24.76 -12.64
CA GLU A 23 4.85 -24.73 -11.40
C GLU A 23 5.28 -23.60 -10.44
N TRP A 24 6.45 -23.00 -10.69
CA TRP A 24 7.07 -21.95 -9.87
C TRP A 24 7.22 -20.64 -10.66
N PRO A 25 7.42 -19.48 -9.99
CA PRO A 25 7.82 -18.27 -10.69
C PRO A 25 9.04 -18.51 -11.57
N ALA A 26 8.93 -18.18 -12.85
CA ALA A 26 9.98 -18.40 -13.85
C ALA A 26 10.72 -17.09 -14.17
N MET A 27 12.04 -17.19 -14.32
CA MET A 27 12.89 -16.11 -14.82
C MET A 27 13.38 -16.50 -16.23
N ILE A 28 13.25 -15.57 -17.18
CA ILE A 28 13.82 -15.67 -18.52
C ILE A 28 15.00 -14.69 -18.59
N ASP A 29 16.21 -15.22 -18.77
CA ASP A 29 17.41 -14.44 -19.08
C ASP A 29 17.49 -14.20 -20.58
N CYS A 30 17.02 -13.02 -20.99
CA CYS A 30 16.93 -12.59 -22.39
C CYS A 30 18.19 -11.78 -22.74
N ARG A 31 19.14 -12.41 -23.43
CA ARG A 31 20.42 -11.78 -23.75
C ARG A 31 20.25 -10.77 -24.87
N THR A 32 20.56 -9.50 -24.60
CA THR A 32 20.39 -8.40 -25.57
C THR A 32 21.68 -7.61 -25.77
N HIS A 33 21.69 -6.76 -26.80
CA HIS A 33 22.73 -5.77 -27.07
C HIS A 33 22.14 -4.38 -26.81
N ILE A 34 22.67 -3.64 -25.84
CA ILE A 34 22.18 -2.29 -25.55
C ILE A 34 22.55 -1.35 -26.70
N GLY A 35 21.59 -0.56 -27.18
CA GLY A 35 21.82 0.30 -28.34
C GLY A 35 22.17 -0.49 -29.60
N PHE A 36 21.62 -1.69 -29.76
CA PHE A 36 21.78 -2.53 -30.95
C PHE A 36 21.69 -1.68 -32.23
N GLY A 37 22.55 -1.97 -33.21
CA GLY A 37 22.60 -1.24 -34.49
C GLY A 37 23.26 0.14 -34.45
N ALA A 38 23.54 0.74 -33.27
CA ALA A 38 24.23 2.02 -33.15
C ALA A 38 25.76 1.81 -33.23
N PRO A 39 26.43 2.10 -34.36
CA PRO A 39 27.80 1.61 -34.59
C PRO A 39 28.84 2.12 -33.59
N SER A 40 28.66 3.34 -33.06
CA SER A 40 29.58 3.95 -32.11
C SER A 40 29.15 3.81 -30.65
N LYS A 41 27.92 3.32 -30.40
CA LYS A 41 27.31 3.30 -29.06
C LYS A 41 26.82 1.93 -28.60
N GLN A 42 26.65 0.96 -29.50
CA GLN A 42 26.20 -0.39 -29.16
C GLN A 42 27.12 -1.02 -28.11
N ASP A 43 26.53 -1.70 -27.13
CA ASP A 43 27.22 -2.39 -26.03
C ASP A 43 28.10 -1.45 -25.18
N THR A 44 27.78 -0.15 -25.20
CA THR A 44 28.44 0.84 -24.35
C THR A 44 27.44 1.58 -23.47
N LYS A 45 27.94 2.12 -22.35
CA LYS A 45 27.17 3.01 -21.46
C LYS A 45 26.61 4.25 -22.16
N ALA A 46 27.19 4.66 -23.30
CA ALA A 46 26.77 5.84 -24.05
C ALA A 46 25.38 5.66 -24.70
N ALA A 47 24.89 4.43 -24.83
CA ALA A 47 23.54 4.13 -25.32
C ALA A 47 22.44 4.21 -24.24
N HIS A 48 22.80 4.35 -22.95
CA HIS A 48 21.84 4.14 -21.85
C HIS A 48 20.93 5.34 -21.56
N GLY A 49 21.49 6.54 -21.42
CA GLY A 49 20.79 7.66 -20.79
C GLY A 49 20.78 8.97 -21.59
N SER A 50 21.23 8.96 -22.84
CA SER A 50 21.30 10.17 -23.67
C SER A 50 20.81 9.89 -25.10
N PRO A 51 20.26 10.92 -25.79
CA PRO A 51 19.91 10.80 -27.19
C PRO A 51 21.11 10.33 -28.04
N LEU A 52 20.85 9.50 -29.06
CA LEU A 52 21.90 9.01 -29.96
C LEU A 52 22.56 10.14 -30.76
N GLY A 53 21.78 11.15 -31.15
CA GLY A 53 22.23 12.24 -32.03
C GLY A 53 21.94 11.94 -33.51
N PRO A 54 21.80 12.98 -34.34
CA PRO A 54 21.28 12.84 -35.71
C PRO A 54 22.15 11.95 -36.62
N GLU A 55 23.48 12.04 -36.51
CA GLU A 55 24.40 11.24 -37.33
C GLU A 55 24.30 9.74 -36.99
N GLU A 56 24.25 9.40 -35.70
CA GLU A 56 24.14 8.02 -35.25
C GLU A 56 22.76 7.44 -35.61
N ILE A 57 21.69 8.24 -35.47
CA ILE A 57 20.33 7.86 -35.89
C ILE A 57 20.29 7.55 -37.39
N ALA A 58 20.94 8.36 -38.22
CA ALA A 58 21.00 8.11 -39.67
C ALA A 58 21.66 6.77 -39.99
N LYS A 59 22.79 6.45 -39.34
CA LYS A 59 23.49 5.17 -39.52
C LYS A 59 22.66 3.97 -39.05
N VAL A 60 22.01 4.07 -37.89
CA VAL A 60 21.10 3.02 -37.39
C VAL A 60 19.98 2.75 -38.38
N ARG A 61 19.36 3.80 -38.93
CA ARG A 61 18.28 3.68 -39.91
C ARG A 61 18.74 3.04 -41.21
N GLU A 62 19.95 3.35 -41.66
CA GLU A 62 20.58 2.68 -42.81
C GLU A 62 20.80 1.19 -42.54
N ILE A 63 21.38 0.83 -41.40
CA ILE A 63 21.65 -0.57 -40.99
C ILE A 63 20.35 -1.39 -40.90
N TYR A 64 19.28 -0.80 -40.40
CA TYR A 64 17.98 -1.47 -40.29
C TYR A 64 17.14 -1.42 -41.56
N GLY A 65 17.60 -0.74 -42.61
CA GLY A 65 16.81 -0.53 -43.81
C GLY A 65 15.50 0.20 -43.52
N TRP A 66 15.53 1.22 -42.64
CA TRP A 66 14.36 1.99 -42.21
C TRP A 66 14.22 3.31 -43.00
N PRO A 67 13.46 3.35 -44.11
CA PRO A 67 13.30 4.55 -44.94
C PRO A 67 12.33 5.60 -44.38
N TRP A 68 11.39 5.21 -43.50
CA TRP A 68 10.26 6.06 -43.08
C TRP A 68 10.65 7.20 -42.16
N ALA A 69 10.03 8.37 -42.32
CA ALA A 69 10.37 9.59 -41.57
C ALA A 69 10.25 9.43 -40.03
N PRO A 70 10.81 10.35 -39.22
CA PRO A 70 10.62 10.32 -37.78
C PRO A 70 9.14 10.27 -37.40
N PHE A 71 8.78 9.34 -36.51
CA PHE A 71 7.40 9.10 -36.04
C PHE A 71 6.41 8.63 -37.13
N GLU A 72 6.90 8.20 -38.29
CA GLU A 72 6.08 7.50 -39.28
C GLU A 72 6.01 6.01 -38.95
N ILE A 73 4.79 5.47 -38.85
CA ILE A 73 4.54 4.06 -38.57
C ILE A 73 4.03 3.41 -39.86
N PRO A 74 4.75 2.44 -40.45
CA PRO A 74 4.30 1.75 -41.65
C PRO A 74 2.94 1.07 -41.44
N GLU A 75 2.07 1.12 -42.45
CA GLU A 75 0.69 0.62 -42.34
C GLU A 75 0.63 -0.88 -41.99
N GLU A 76 1.58 -1.67 -42.49
CA GLU A 76 1.68 -3.10 -42.16
C GLU A 76 1.96 -3.35 -40.68
N VAL A 77 2.88 -2.58 -40.08
CA VAL A 77 3.21 -2.64 -38.64
C VAL A 77 2.01 -2.19 -37.82
N LEU A 78 1.38 -1.07 -38.20
CA LEU A 78 0.19 -0.56 -37.53
C LEU A 78 -0.97 -1.56 -37.54
N ARG A 79 -1.20 -2.21 -38.69
CA ARG A 79 -2.22 -3.25 -38.84
C ARG A 79 -1.93 -4.45 -37.96
N GLY A 80 -0.68 -4.91 -37.89
CA GLY A 80 -0.26 -6.00 -36.99
C GLY A 80 -0.60 -5.70 -35.53
N TRP A 81 -0.21 -4.52 -35.03
CA TRP A 81 -0.52 -4.09 -33.65
C TRP A 81 -2.03 -3.97 -33.37
N ARG A 82 -2.80 -3.43 -34.32
CA ARG A 82 -4.28 -3.36 -34.21
C ARG A 82 -4.91 -4.75 -34.15
N GLY A 83 -4.39 -5.71 -34.92
CA GLY A 83 -4.82 -7.11 -34.84
C GLY A 83 -4.61 -7.72 -33.46
N ILE A 84 -3.44 -7.50 -32.84
CA ILE A 84 -3.15 -7.95 -31.47
C ILE A 84 -4.11 -7.31 -30.46
N GLY A 85 -4.37 -6.02 -30.59
CA GLY A 85 -5.32 -5.30 -29.71
C GLY A 85 -6.76 -5.83 -29.79
N ALA A 86 -7.18 -6.29 -30.97
CA ALA A 86 -8.52 -6.84 -31.16
C ALA A 86 -8.71 -8.24 -30.53
N ARG A 87 -7.63 -9.02 -30.35
CA ARG A 87 -7.67 -10.41 -29.84
C ARG A 87 -8.33 -10.54 -28.47
N GLY A 88 -8.24 -9.51 -27.62
CA GLY A 88 -8.83 -9.54 -26.27
C GLY A 88 -10.36 -9.45 -26.23
N ALA A 89 -11.01 -9.07 -27.33
CA ALA A 89 -12.45 -8.78 -27.36
C ALA A 89 -13.31 -10.02 -27.01
N GLU A 90 -12.99 -11.17 -27.58
CA GLU A 90 -13.73 -12.41 -27.34
C GLU A 90 -13.55 -12.90 -25.90
N ALA A 91 -12.30 -12.93 -25.41
CA ALA A 91 -12.00 -13.34 -24.04
C ALA A 91 -12.71 -12.44 -23.00
N HIS A 92 -12.72 -11.13 -23.24
CA HIS A 92 -13.42 -10.17 -22.39
C HIS A 92 -14.95 -10.33 -22.47
N ALA A 93 -15.52 -10.54 -23.66
CA ALA A 93 -16.95 -10.80 -23.81
C ALA A 93 -17.36 -12.09 -23.09
N ALA A 94 -16.56 -13.16 -23.21
CA ALA A 94 -16.79 -14.41 -22.51
C ALA A 94 -16.68 -14.23 -20.98
N TRP A 95 -15.71 -13.45 -20.49
CA TRP A 95 -15.60 -13.11 -19.08
C TRP A 95 -16.84 -12.35 -18.58
N LYS A 96 -17.27 -11.30 -19.30
CA LYS A 96 -18.49 -10.54 -18.96
C LYS A 96 -19.73 -11.42 -18.95
N ALA A 97 -19.86 -12.34 -19.90
CA ALA A 97 -20.96 -13.29 -19.94
C ALA A 97 -20.96 -14.26 -18.73
N ARG A 98 -19.78 -14.71 -18.27
CA ARG A 98 -19.67 -15.50 -17.03
C ARG A 98 -20.01 -14.67 -15.79
N PHE A 99 -19.52 -13.42 -15.74
CA PHE A 99 -19.81 -12.49 -14.65
C PHE A 99 -21.31 -12.18 -14.53
N GLY A 100 -21.99 -11.93 -15.65
CA GLY A 100 -23.43 -11.65 -15.69
C GLY A 100 -24.33 -12.82 -15.25
N LYS A 101 -23.79 -14.05 -15.15
CA LYS A 101 -24.51 -15.21 -14.60
C LYS A 101 -24.47 -15.28 -13.07
N LEU A 102 -23.65 -14.47 -12.41
CA LEU A 102 -23.61 -14.39 -10.95
C LEU A 102 -24.87 -13.69 -10.42
N SER A 103 -25.21 -13.89 -9.14
CA SER A 103 -26.31 -13.15 -8.52
C SER A 103 -26.01 -11.64 -8.50
N GLY A 104 -27.06 -10.81 -8.54
CA GLY A 104 -26.90 -9.35 -8.49
C GLY A 104 -26.10 -8.88 -7.25
N ALA A 105 -26.24 -9.58 -6.12
CA ALA A 105 -25.45 -9.31 -4.91
C ALA A 105 -23.95 -9.57 -5.11
N LYS A 106 -23.56 -10.66 -5.77
CA LYS A 106 -22.15 -10.98 -6.07
C LYS A 106 -21.55 -10.02 -7.09
N GLN A 107 -22.34 -9.62 -8.10
CA GLN A 107 -21.90 -8.63 -9.08
C GLN A 107 -21.63 -7.28 -8.40
N ALA A 108 -22.58 -6.79 -7.61
CA ALA A 108 -22.44 -5.54 -6.88
C ALA A 108 -21.28 -5.55 -5.86
N GLU A 109 -21.06 -6.68 -5.18
CA GLU A 109 -19.91 -6.84 -4.28
C GLU A 109 -18.58 -6.78 -5.05
N PHE A 110 -18.46 -7.51 -6.15
CA PHE A 110 -17.25 -7.49 -6.99
C PHE A 110 -16.98 -6.09 -7.56
N GLU A 111 -17.98 -5.44 -8.14
CA GLU A 111 -17.85 -4.10 -8.73
C GLU A 111 -17.42 -3.07 -7.67
N ARG A 112 -18.03 -3.10 -6.48
CA ARG A 112 -17.63 -2.26 -5.35
C ARG A 112 -16.17 -2.48 -4.96
N ILE A 113 -15.75 -3.75 -4.83
CA ILE A 113 -14.38 -4.11 -4.45
C ILE A 113 -13.39 -3.63 -5.52
N VAL A 114 -13.68 -3.84 -6.81
CA VAL A 114 -12.83 -3.40 -7.92
C VAL A 114 -12.77 -1.88 -8.03
N ALA A 115 -13.87 -1.18 -7.76
CA ALA A 115 -13.90 0.29 -7.65
C ALA A 115 -13.16 0.81 -6.41
N GLY A 116 -12.75 -0.08 -5.49
CA GLY A 116 -12.10 0.26 -4.25
C GLY A 116 -13.03 0.89 -3.21
N GLU A 117 -14.33 0.90 -3.40
CA GLU A 117 -15.27 1.52 -2.46
C GLU A 117 -15.38 0.71 -1.17
N ALA A 118 -15.27 1.33 0.00
CA ALA A 118 -15.48 0.62 1.27
C ALA A 118 -16.95 0.17 1.43
N PRO A 119 -17.23 -0.95 2.11
CA PRO A 119 -18.61 -1.39 2.30
C PRO A 119 -19.37 -0.41 3.18
N LYS A 120 -20.64 -0.11 2.84
CA LYS A 120 -21.49 0.82 3.61
C LYS A 120 -21.60 0.46 5.11
N LYS A 121 -21.47 -0.84 5.44
CA LYS A 121 -21.50 -1.33 6.82
C LYS A 121 -20.27 -0.93 7.65
N LEU A 122 -19.14 -0.58 7.01
CA LEU A 122 -17.90 -0.22 7.70
C LEU A 122 -18.11 0.96 8.66
N GLY A 123 -18.65 2.07 8.16
CA GLY A 123 -18.89 3.27 8.97
C GLY A 123 -19.83 3.00 10.14
N THR A 124 -20.92 2.25 9.91
CA THR A 124 -21.85 1.86 10.98
C THR A 124 -21.20 0.98 12.04
N ALA A 125 -20.39 -0.01 11.63
CA ALA A 125 -19.71 -0.91 12.54
C ALA A 125 -18.67 -0.17 13.40
N LEU A 126 -17.86 0.71 12.78
CA LEU A 126 -16.89 1.54 13.50
C LEU A 126 -17.54 2.58 14.40
N ALA A 127 -18.68 3.16 14.01
CA ALA A 127 -19.44 4.05 14.88
C ALA A 127 -20.00 3.34 16.13
N ALA A 128 -20.50 2.11 15.98
CA ALA A 128 -20.93 1.29 17.10
C ALA A 128 -19.77 0.92 18.03
N PHE A 129 -18.62 0.54 17.46
CA PHE A 129 -17.38 0.29 18.20
C PHE A 129 -16.98 1.52 19.03
N ARG A 130 -16.87 2.70 18.40
CA ARG A 130 -16.52 3.94 19.11
C ARG A 130 -17.49 4.27 20.25
N LYS A 131 -18.79 4.05 20.06
CA LYS A 131 -19.78 4.25 21.13
C LYS A 131 -19.49 3.36 22.34
N ALA A 132 -19.28 2.06 22.12
CA ALA A 132 -18.96 1.12 23.19
C ALA A 132 -17.59 1.41 23.85
N THR A 133 -16.62 1.90 23.08
CA THR A 133 -15.30 2.32 23.60
C THR A 133 -15.40 3.53 24.52
N VAL A 134 -16.27 4.51 24.22
CA VAL A 134 -16.51 5.64 25.13
C VAL A 134 -17.05 5.17 26.48
N GLU A 135 -17.96 4.19 26.48
CA GLU A 135 -18.57 3.64 27.70
C GLU A 135 -17.59 2.81 28.54
N SER A 136 -16.72 2.03 27.89
CA SER A 136 -15.75 1.16 28.56
C SER A 136 -14.41 1.82 28.90
N ALA A 137 -14.07 2.93 28.23
CA ALA A 137 -12.87 3.73 28.41
C ALA A 137 -11.59 2.90 28.65
N PRO A 138 -11.24 1.97 27.74
CA PRO A 138 -10.13 1.06 27.96
C PRO A 138 -8.79 1.81 28.08
N LYS A 139 -7.90 1.29 28.92
CA LYS A 139 -6.50 1.72 29.01
C LYS A 139 -5.61 0.69 28.32
N VAL A 140 -5.32 0.91 27.03
CA VAL A 140 -4.59 -0.03 26.17
C VAL A 140 -3.65 0.72 25.23
N ALA A 141 -2.60 0.05 24.77
CA ALA A 141 -1.70 0.61 23.76
C ALA A 141 -2.42 0.81 22.42
N THR A 142 -2.05 1.81 21.63
CA THR A 142 -2.75 2.05 20.36
C THR A 142 -2.47 0.97 19.31
N ARG A 143 -1.39 0.18 19.44
CA ARG A 143 -1.24 -1.08 18.68
C ARG A 143 -2.33 -2.11 19.00
N LYS A 144 -2.72 -2.22 20.28
CA LYS A 144 -3.82 -3.10 20.71
C LYS A 144 -5.17 -2.51 20.29
N SER A 145 -5.35 -1.19 20.39
CA SER A 145 -6.51 -0.51 19.81
C SER A 145 -6.66 -0.81 18.33
N SER A 146 -5.57 -0.79 17.56
CA SER A 146 -5.57 -1.10 16.13
C SER A 146 -6.03 -2.53 15.86
N GLU A 147 -5.60 -3.51 16.65
CA GLU A 147 -6.08 -4.89 16.56
C GLU A 147 -7.60 -4.98 16.81
N LEU A 148 -8.10 -4.32 17.85
CA LEU A 148 -9.53 -4.30 18.18
C LEU A 148 -10.36 -3.68 17.05
N VAL A 149 -9.83 -2.64 16.40
CA VAL A 149 -10.46 -2.01 15.24
C VAL A 149 -10.40 -2.96 14.03
N LEU A 150 -9.26 -3.62 13.80
CA LEU A 150 -9.10 -4.59 12.72
C LEU A 150 -10.09 -5.77 12.86
N GLU A 151 -10.42 -6.22 14.08
CA GLU A 151 -11.45 -7.25 14.30
C GLU A 151 -12.80 -6.80 13.74
N VAL A 152 -13.16 -5.53 13.95
CA VAL A 152 -14.39 -4.94 13.39
C VAL A 152 -14.28 -4.83 11.86
N VAL A 153 -13.19 -4.25 11.35
CA VAL A 153 -12.96 -4.05 9.91
C VAL A 153 -13.02 -5.38 9.15
N ASN A 154 -12.26 -6.37 9.59
CA ASN A 154 -12.11 -7.65 8.88
C ASN A 154 -13.39 -8.51 8.93
N SER A 155 -14.31 -8.22 9.85
CA SER A 155 -15.65 -8.85 9.91
C SER A 155 -16.63 -8.33 8.86
N VAL A 156 -16.42 -7.12 8.34
CA VAL A 156 -17.33 -6.47 7.38
C VAL A 156 -16.71 -6.17 6.02
N MET A 157 -15.38 -6.25 5.92
CA MET A 157 -14.60 -5.94 4.72
C MET A 157 -13.80 -7.19 4.30
N PRO A 158 -14.35 -8.05 3.43
CA PRO A 158 -13.68 -9.28 3.01
C PRO A 158 -12.42 -9.03 2.16
N GLU A 159 -12.32 -7.88 1.51
CA GLU A 159 -11.21 -7.52 0.63
C GLU A 159 -9.95 -7.02 1.36
N THR A 160 -9.94 -6.94 2.69
CA THR A 160 -8.69 -6.64 3.41
C THR A 160 -7.72 -7.81 3.32
N LEU A 161 -6.43 -7.49 3.15
CA LEU A 161 -5.35 -8.47 3.17
C LEU A 161 -4.22 -7.94 4.05
N GLY A 162 -4.07 -8.57 5.22
CA GLY A 162 -3.16 -8.14 6.27
C GLY A 162 -1.80 -8.81 6.21
N GLY A 163 -0.88 -8.33 7.03
CA GLY A 163 0.38 -9.02 7.28
C GLY A 163 1.33 -8.27 8.21
N SER A 164 2.51 -8.83 8.40
CA SER A 164 3.61 -8.17 9.10
C SER A 164 4.96 -8.70 8.62
N ALA A 165 5.97 -7.85 8.69
CA ALA A 165 7.37 -8.22 8.49
C ALA A 165 7.92 -8.95 9.72
N ASP A 166 7.48 -10.20 9.91
CA ASP A 166 7.84 -11.11 11.04
C ASP A 166 7.49 -10.62 12.46
N LEU A 167 6.90 -9.44 12.58
CA LEU A 167 6.55 -8.80 13.85
C LEU A 167 5.05 -8.91 14.19
N THR A 168 4.39 -9.99 13.78
CA THR A 168 2.91 -10.15 13.88
C THR A 168 2.39 -9.92 15.30
N GLY A 169 2.98 -10.60 16.30
CA GLY A 169 2.57 -10.46 17.70
C GLY A 169 3.01 -9.15 18.36
N SER A 170 3.99 -8.47 17.79
CA SER A 170 4.46 -7.18 18.30
C SER A 170 3.64 -6.01 17.73
N ASN A 171 3.17 -6.14 16.49
CA ASN A 171 2.38 -5.12 15.79
C ASN A 171 0.87 -5.29 15.97
N ASN A 172 0.41 -6.48 16.38
CA ASN A 172 -0.99 -6.84 16.52
C ASN A 172 -1.81 -6.65 15.23
N THR A 173 -1.30 -7.16 14.11
CA THR A 173 -1.94 -7.04 12.79
C THR A 173 -2.77 -8.26 12.37
N LEU A 174 -2.65 -9.39 13.08
CA LEU A 174 -3.42 -10.61 12.83
C LEU A 174 -4.66 -10.64 13.71
N THR A 175 -5.83 -10.76 13.07
CA THR A 175 -7.14 -10.89 13.72
C THR A 175 -7.71 -12.29 13.52
N LYS A 176 -8.68 -12.66 14.35
CA LYS A 176 -9.28 -13.99 14.32
C LYS A 176 -9.96 -14.26 12.97
N GLY A 177 -9.67 -15.42 12.39
CA GLY A 177 -10.38 -15.91 11.20
C GLY A 177 -9.88 -15.35 9.86
N LEU A 178 -8.80 -14.57 9.82
CA LEU A 178 -8.17 -14.19 8.54
C LEU A 178 -7.61 -15.40 7.79
N GLY A 179 -7.04 -16.38 8.52
CA GLY A 179 -6.29 -17.49 7.93
C GLY A 179 -5.00 -17.04 7.24
N THR A 180 -4.07 -17.97 7.05
CA THR A 180 -2.79 -17.69 6.41
C THR A 180 -2.90 -17.82 4.89
N PHE A 181 -2.43 -16.81 4.16
CA PHE A 181 -2.26 -16.86 2.72
C PHE A 181 -0.96 -17.62 2.39
N ALA A 182 -1.10 -18.82 1.85
CA ALA A 182 0.00 -19.72 1.53
C ALA A 182 -0.30 -20.47 0.21
N PRO A 183 0.70 -21.11 -0.43
CA PRO A 183 0.47 -21.94 -1.63
C PRO A 183 -0.69 -22.93 -1.49
N GLU A 184 -0.75 -23.61 -0.35
CA GLU A 184 -1.77 -24.58 0.05
C GLU A 184 -3.06 -23.95 0.60
N SER A 185 -3.06 -22.64 0.89
CA SER A 185 -4.18 -21.91 1.49
C SER A 185 -4.32 -20.52 0.85
N ARG A 186 -4.76 -20.49 -0.41
CA ARG A 186 -4.95 -19.24 -1.19
C ARG A 186 -6.17 -18.41 -0.76
N GLY A 187 -7.03 -18.95 0.10
CA GLY A 187 -8.18 -18.23 0.67
C GLY A 187 -7.85 -17.44 1.94
N GLY A 188 -6.67 -17.64 2.54
CA GLY A 188 -6.26 -16.86 3.71
C GLY A 188 -6.01 -15.39 3.36
N ARG A 189 -6.20 -14.51 4.34
CA ARG A 189 -6.09 -13.05 4.18
C ARG A 189 -4.95 -12.45 5.00
N TYR A 190 -4.01 -13.27 5.43
CA TYR A 190 -2.85 -12.84 6.20
C TYR A 190 -1.53 -13.35 5.60
N VAL A 191 -0.62 -12.43 5.30
CA VAL A 191 0.69 -12.71 4.70
C VAL A 191 1.79 -12.57 5.76
N HIS A 192 2.61 -13.61 5.89
CA HIS A 192 3.86 -13.55 6.64
C HIS A 192 4.99 -13.14 5.70
N TYR A 193 5.38 -11.86 5.72
CA TYR A 193 6.37 -11.33 4.79
C TYR A 193 7.81 -11.77 5.12
N GLY A 194 8.07 -12.17 6.38
CA GLY A 194 9.42 -12.29 6.94
C GLY A 194 10.04 -10.93 7.22
N ILE A 195 11.31 -10.88 7.64
CA ILE A 195 12.05 -9.64 7.92
C ILE A 195 12.41 -8.96 6.58
N ARG A 196 11.40 -8.35 5.94
CA ARG A 196 11.45 -7.85 4.55
C ARG A 196 10.56 -6.61 4.38
N GLU A 197 10.80 -5.55 5.14
CA GLU A 197 9.99 -4.33 5.16
C GLU A 197 9.83 -3.70 3.77
N HIS A 198 10.93 -3.59 3.01
CA HIS A 198 10.90 -3.07 1.64
C HIS A 198 10.06 -3.97 0.73
N GLY A 199 10.29 -5.28 0.79
CA GLY A 199 9.56 -6.27 0.00
C GLY A 199 8.07 -6.30 0.34
N MET A 200 7.72 -6.20 1.62
CA MET A 200 6.35 -6.04 2.11
C MET A 200 5.69 -4.81 1.50
N ALA A 201 6.31 -3.64 1.63
CA ALA A 201 5.74 -2.40 1.11
C ALA A 201 5.59 -2.42 -0.42
N ALA A 202 6.56 -2.98 -1.15
CA ALA A 202 6.50 -3.13 -2.60
C ALA A 202 5.41 -4.13 -3.04
N ALA A 203 5.28 -5.25 -2.33
CA ALA A 203 4.23 -6.23 -2.59
C ALA A 203 2.83 -5.63 -2.33
N MET A 204 2.66 -4.89 -1.23
CA MET A 204 1.42 -4.16 -0.93
C MET A 204 1.09 -3.13 -2.01
N ASN A 205 2.08 -2.47 -2.61
CA ASN A 205 1.85 -1.59 -3.76
C ASN A 205 1.34 -2.37 -4.98
N GLY A 206 1.97 -3.50 -5.31
CA GLY A 206 1.50 -4.37 -6.40
C GLY A 206 0.07 -4.86 -6.18
N MET A 207 -0.27 -5.25 -4.95
CA MET A 207 -1.63 -5.65 -4.57
C MET A 207 -2.64 -4.52 -4.76
N ALA A 208 -2.30 -3.30 -4.32
CA ALA A 208 -3.18 -2.14 -4.48
C ALA A 208 -3.37 -1.75 -5.95
N VAL A 209 -2.31 -1.82 -6.78
CA VAL A 209 -2.39 -1.54 -8.23
C VAL A 209 -3.16 -2.63 -8.98
N HIS A 210 -3.01 -3.90 -8.60
CA HIS A 210 -3.81 -5.00 -9.15
C HIS A 210 -5.32 -4.76 -8.91
N GLY A 211 -5.67 -4.14 -7.79
CA GLY A 211 -7.06 -3.97 -7.37
C GLY A 211 -7.65 -5.26 -6.81
N GLY A 212 -8.87 -5.19 -6.30
CA GLY A 212 -9.54 -6.37 -5.72
C GLY A 212 -9.24 -6.61 -4.24
N VAL A 213 -8.22 -5.95 -3.66
CA VAL A 213 -7.82 -6.07 -2.25
C VAL A 213 -7.39 -4.72 -1.67
N VAL A 214 -7.47 -4.60 -0.34
CA VAL A 214 -6.97 -3.46 0.43
C VAL A 214 -5.87 -3.93 1.37
N PRO A 215 -4.59 -3.73 0.98
CA PRO A 215 -3.48 -4.27 1.75
C PRO A 215 -3.16 -3.42 2.98
N TYR A 216 -2.91 -4.10 4.09
CA TYR A 216 -2.25 -3.50 5.25
C TYR A 216 -1.09 -4.37 5.74
N GLY A 217 -0.05 -3.73 6.26
CA GLY A 217 1.15 -4.43 6.73
C GLY A 217 1.86 -3.66 7.83
N GLY A 218 2.42 -4.40 8.79
CA GLY A 218 3.06 -3.80 9.95
C GLY A 218 4.54 -4.17 10.16
N THR A 219 5.29 -3.19 10.66
CA THR A 219 6.64 -3.29 11.25
C THR A 219 6.77 -2.22 12.35
N PHE A 220 7.93 -2.09 12.98
CA PHE A 220 8.19 -0.98 13.90
C PHE A 220 8.42 0.32 13.14
N LEU A 221 8.02 1.45 13.72
CA LEU A 221 8.13 2.76 13.08
C LEU A 221 9.59 3.12 12.75
N CYS A 222 10.55 2.67 13.56
CA CYS A 222 11.98 2.86 13.29
C CYS A 222 12.43 2.17 11.98
N PHE A 223 11.77 1.08 11.59
CA PHE A 223 12.08 0.35 10.37
C PHE A 223 11.31 0.86 9.14
N ALA A 224 10.57 1.97 9.28
CA ALA A 224 10.04 2.70 8.13
C ALA A 224 11.16 3.12 7.15
N ASP A 225 12.39 3.32 7.64
CA ASP A 225 13.56 3.59 6.80
C ASP A 225 13.86 2.46 5.81
N TYR A 226 13.69 1.20 6.23
CA TYR A 226 13.86 0.05 5.33
C TYR A 226 12.79 0.01 4.23
N ALA A 227 11.56 0.44 4.54
CA ALA A 227 10.43 0.47 3.60
C ALA A 227 10.30 1.76 2.78
N ARG A 228 11.09 2.80 3.09
CA ARG A 228 10.85 4.19 2.66
C ARG A 228 10.71 4.36 1.16
N GLY A 229 11.57 3.70 0.38
CA GLY A 229 11.53 3.77 -1.09
C GLY A 229 10.19 3.31 -1.66
N ALA A 230 9.69 2.16 -1.19
CA ALA A 230 8.40 1.62 -1.61
C ALA A 230 7.22 2.44 -1.06
N MET A 231 7.29 2.94 0.19
CA MET A 231 6.25 3.82 0.74
C MET A 231 6.10 5.13 -0.06
N ARG A 232 7.21 5.70 -0.52
CA ARG A 232 7.21 6.87 -1.41
C ARG A 232 6.52 6.55 -2.75
N LEU A 233 6.72 5.35 -3.29
CA LEU A 233 6.03 4.93 -4.52
C LEU A 233 4.52 4.79 -4.31
N SER A 234 4.06 4.33 -3.15
CA SER A 234 2.63 4.27 -2.83
C SER A 234 1.98 5.65 -2.90
N ALA A 235 2.66 6.64 -2.32
CA ALA A 235 2.21 8.03 -2.33
C ALA A 235 2.22 8.63 -3.74
N LEU A 236 3.28 8.37 -4.51
CA LEU A 236 3.41 8.82 -5.90
C LEU A 236 2.35 8.20 -6.83
N MET A 237 2.07 6.91 -6.69
CA MET A 237 1.06 6.20 -7.47
C MET A 237 -0.36 6.51 -7.01
N GLY A 238 -0.53 7.10 -5.83
CA GLY A 238 -1.83 7.33 -5.22
C GLY A 238 -2.54 6.03 -4.87
N THR A 239 -1.83 5.04 -4.33
CA THR A 239 -2.42 3.75 -3.94
C THR A 239 -2.90 3.76 -2.49
N ARG A 240 -4.06 3.17 -2.23
CA ARG A 240 -4.57 2.96 -0.86
C ARG A 240 -3.86 1.78 -0.20
N VAL A 241 -2.75 2.07 0.44
CA VAL A 241 -1.96 1.14 1.24
C VAL A 241 -1.93 1.61 2.70
N VAL A 242 -2.16 0.71 3.65
CA VAL A 242 -2.18 1.05 5.08
C VAL A 242 -0.97 0.45 5.80
N TYR A 243 -0.11 1.32 6.30
CA TYR A 243 1.10 0.97 7.04
C TYR A 243 0.85 1.03 8.55
N VAL A 244 0.91 -0.11 9.22
CA VAL A 244 0.73 -0.23 10.68
C VAL A 244 2.10 -0.19 11.35
N MET A 245 2.54 1.01 11.71
CA MET A 245 3.90 1.28 12.22
C MET A 245 3.89 1.42 13.74
N THR A 246 4.23 0.37 14.47
CA THR A 246 4.12 0.36 15.94
C THR A 246 5.43 0.75 16.64
N HIS A 247 5.44 0.81 17.97
CA HIS A 247 6.61 1.22 18.77
C HIS A 247 7.09 2.62 18.35
N ASP A 248 6.17 3.57 18.37
CA ASP A 248 6.28 4.88 17.71
C ASP A 248 7.27 5.88 18.32
N SER A 249 7.92 5.56 19.44
CA SER A 249 8.66 6.54 20.24
C SER A 249 9.68 5.89 21.19
N ILE A 250 10.41 6.73 21.94
CA ILE A 250 11.23 6.33 23.09
C ILE A 250 10.44 5.57 24.17
N GLY A 251 9.10 5.64 24.16
CA GLY A 251 8.22 4.86 25.04
C GLY A 251 8.35 3.33 24.85
N LEU A 252 9.09 2.87 23.84
CA LEU A 252 9.44 1.47 23.72
C LEU A 252 10.36 0.98 24.84
N GLY A 253 11.22 1.83 25.43
CA GLY A 253 12.12 1.44 26.52
C GLY A 253 13.38 0.69 26.06
N GLU A 254 13.53 -0.55 26.52
CA GLU A 254 14.81 -1.23 26.72
C GLU A 254 15.56 -1.63 25.43
N ASP A 255 14.90 -1.73 24.27
CA ASP A 255 15.58 -2.08 23.01
C ASP A 255 16.51 -0.95 22.50
N GLY A 256 16.45 0.23 23.13
CA GLY A 256 17.45 1.28 22.99
C GLY A 256 17.37 2.07 21.69
N PRO A 257 18.35 2.95 21.42
CA PRO A 257 18.24 4.01 20.42
C PRO A 257 18.09 3.51 18.98
N THR A 258 18.53 2.29 18.66
CA THR A 258 18.37 1.70 17.33
C THR A 258 16.92 1.34 17.00
N HIS A 259 16.07 1.20 18.01
CA HIS A 259 14.66 0.85 17.87
C HIS A 259 13.73 2.05 18.14
N GLN A 260 14.25 3.14 18.71
CA GLN A 260 13.47 4.29 19.16
C GLN A 260 13.34 5.32 18.03
N PRO A 261 12.14 5.52 17.45
CA PRO A 261 11.94 6.52 16.41
C PRO A 261 12.10 7.94 16.98
N VAL A 262 12.78 8.83 16.23
CA VAL A 262 12.95 10.25 16.58
C VAL A 262 12.45 11.16 15.44
N GLU A 263 13.09 11.09 14.28
CA GLU A 263 12.85 11.87 13.06
C GLU A 263 11.73 11.32 12.17
N HIS A 264 11.27 10.09 12.44
CA HIS A 264 10.50 9.30 11.51
C HIS A 264 9.14 9.92 11.18
N LEU A 265 8.47 10.52 12.17
CA LEU A 265 7.21 11.25 11.93
C LEU A 265 7.42 12.46 11.02
N ALA A 266 8.52 13.21 11.18
CA ALA A 266 8.82 14.36 10.34
C ALA A 266 9.10 13.92 8.90
N MET A 267 9.90 12.85 8.72
CA MET A 267 10.18 12.25 7.43
C MET A 267 8.90 11.80 6.71
N LEU A 268 8.02 11.08 7.38
CA LEU A 268 6.79 10.57 6.79
C LEU A 268 5.81 11.70 6.46
N ARG A 269 5.67 12.70 7.35
CA ARG A 269 4.83 13.88 7.12
C ARG A 269 5.35 14.76 5.98
N ALA A 270 6.66 14.79 5.76
CA ALA A 270 7.27 15.51 4.65
C ALA A 270 7.10 14.80 3.29
N THR A 271 6.63 13.55 3.27
CA THR A 271 6.35 12.83 2.01
C THR A 271 5.02 13.32 1.44
N PRO A 272 5.00 13.91 0.22
CA PRO A 272 3.75 14.36 -0.40
C PRO A 272 2.76 13.22 -0.59
N ASN A 273 1.45 13.50 -0.46
CA ASN A 273 0.38 12.51 -0.58
C ASN A 273 0.55 11.30 0.37
N MET A 274 0.97 11.53 1.61
CA MET A 274 1.01 10.52 2.68
C MET A 274 0.18 11.02 3.87
N GLN A 275 -0.83 10.27 4.28
CA GLN A 275 -1.51 10.53 5.55
C GLN A 275 -0.72 9.90 6.69
N VAL A 276 -0.45 10.65 7.75
CA VAL A 276 0.28 10.16 8.93
C VAL A 276 -0.54 10.43 10.17
N PHE A 277 -1.14 9.36 10.70
CA PHE A 277 -1.93 9.37 11.92
C PHE A 277 -1.07 8.89 13.08
N ARG A 278 -1.08 9.64 14.19
CA ARG A 278 -0.48 9.22 15.46
C ARG A 278 -1.54 9.34 16.57
N PRO A 279 -2.46 8.36 16.65
CA PRO A 279 -3.63 8.45 17.50
C PRO A 279 -3.29 8.43 18.98
N ALA A 280 -4.01 9.23 19.76
CA ALA A 280 -3.87 9.35 21.22
C ALA A 280 -4.55 8.22 22.00
N ASP A 281 -5.59 7.60 21.44
CA ASP A 281 -6.34 6.54 22.12
C ASP A 281 -7.05 5.58 21.15
N THR A 282 -7.91 4.72 21.69
CA THR A 282 -8.72 3.75 20.92
C THR A 282 -9.72 4.42 19.98
N ILE A 283 -10.31 5.55 20.35
CA ILE A 283 -11.29 6.27 19.51
C ILE A 283 -10.58 6.86 18.30
N GLU A 284 -9.48 7.58 18.51
CA GLU A 284 -8.71 8.14 17.40
C GLU A 284 -8.12 7.06 16.49
N THR A 285 -7.75 5.91 17.06
CA THR A 285 -7.27 4.77 16.26
C THR A 285 -8.37 4.23 15.35
N ALA A 286 -9.61 4.12 15.84
CA ALA A 286 -10.76 3.71 15.02
C ALA A 286 -11.08 4.73 13.93
N GLU A 287 -11.02 6.02 14.26
CA GLU A 287 -11.22 7.12 13.32
C GLU A 287 -10.12 7.17 12.25
N ALA A 288 -8.86 6.91 12.60
CA ALA A 288 -7.73 6.83 11.67
C ALA A 288 -7.86 5.65 10.69
N TRP A 289 -8.27 4.47 11.17
CA TRP A 289 -8.55 3.32 10.29
C TRP A 289 -9.70 3.60 9.32
N GLU A 290 -10.77 4.26 9.77
CA GLU A 290 -11.87 4.67 8.88
C GLU A 290 -11.37 5.57 7.75
N LEU A 291 -10.52 6.55 8.07
CA LEU A 291 -9.92 7.45 7.08
C LEU A 291 -8.96 6.73 6.13
N ALA A 292 -8.11 5.84 6.66
CA ALA A 292 -7.17 5.07 5.86
C ALA A 292 -7.90 4.16 4.85
N LEU A 293 -9.00 3.52 5.27
CA LEU A 293 -9.79 2.62 4.43
C LEU A 293 -10.68 3.36 3.44
N THR A 294 -11.01 4.64 3.67
CA THR A 294 -11.83 5.44 2.76
C THR A 294 -11.03 6.38 1.86
N SER A 295 -9.72 6.54 2.10
CA SER A 295 -8.81 7.35 1.27
C SER A 295 -8.34 6.58 0.04
N LEU A 296 -9.11 6.63 -1.06
CA LEU A 296 -8.86 5.81 -2.26
C LEU A 296 -7.54 6.11 -2.97
N ARG A 297 -6.99 7.33 -2.81
CA ARG A 297 -5.84 7.82 -3.59
C ARG A 297 -4.63 8.23 -2.74
N THR A 298 -4.60 7.82 -1.48
CA THR A 298 -3.60 8.27 -0.52
C THR A 298 -3.25 7.13 0.43
N PRO A 299 -1.98 6.69 0.49
CA PRO A 299 -1.54 5.75 1.52
C PRO A 299 -1.59 6.39 2.91
N SER A 300 -1.73 5.55 3.92
CA SER A 300 -1.82 5.97 5.31
C SER A 300 -0.78 5.26 6.17
N VAL A 301 -0.17 6.00 7.08
CA VAL A 301 0.64 5.47 8.17
C VAL A 301 -0.11 5.66 9.47
N LEU A 302 -0.25 4.58 10.24
CA LEU A 302 -0.69 4.61 11.63
C LEU A 302 0.53 4.39 12.50
N ALA A 303 1.01 5.43 13.17
CA ALA A 303 2.10 5.40 14.14
C ALA A 303 1.52 5.06 15.54
N LEU A 304 1.81 3.87 16.05
CA LEU A 304 1.10 3.28 17.20
C LEU A 304 2.05 2.96 18.36
N THR A 305 1.57 3.15 19.58
CA THR A 305 2.37 3.00 20.81
C THR A 305 2.59 1.54 21.19
N ARG A 306 3.69 1.28 21.92
CA ARG A 306 3.93 0.01 22.62
C ARG A 306 3.16 -0.02 23.95
N GLN A 307 3.25 1.09 24.67
CA GLN A 307 2.75 1.33 26.02
C GLN A 307 1.26 1.70 26.04
N ASN A 308 0.60 1.41 27.16
CA ASN A 308 -0.81 1.69 27.35
C ASN A 308 -1.09 3.18 27.49
N LEU A 309 -2.14 3.65 26.82
CA LEU A 309 -2.67 5.01 26.97
C LEU A 309 -4.11 4.95 27.50
N PRO A 310 -4.55 5.94 28.30
CA PRO A 310 -5.93 6.07 28.70
C PRO A 310 -6.79 6.45 27.50
N THR A 311 -8.08 6.12 27.55
CA THR A 311 -9.05 6.71 26.64
C THR A 311 -9.28 8.18 27.02
N VAL A 312 -8.76 9.10 26.22
CA VAL A 312 -8.89 10.56 26.45
C VAL A 312 -10.14 11.12 25.78
N ARG A 313 -10.69 10.42 24.78
CA ARG A 313 -11.95 10.71 24.09
C ARG A 313 -13.13 10.13 24.84
N THR A 314 -13.48 10.78 25.94
CA THR A 314 -14.54 10.33 26.86
C THR A 314 -15.95 10.81 26.51
N ARG A 315 -16.10 11.66 25.48
CA ARG A 315 -17.40 12.17 25.03
C ARG A 315 -17.76 11.59 23.67
N HIS A 316 -18.89 10.90 23.59
CA HIS A 316 -19.37 10.36 22.32
C HIS A 316 -19.77 11.48 21.36
N THR A 317 -19.30 11.36 20.11
CA THR A 317 -19.71 12.19 18.99
C THR A 317 -19.89 11.31 17.75
N ARG A 318 -20.81 11.72 16.86
CA ARG A 318 -20.98 11.07 15.55
C ARG A 318 -19.91 11.48 14.54
N GLN A 319 -19.24 12.62 14.77
CA GLN A 319 -18.22 13.13 13.87
C GLN A 319 -16.90 12.38 14.09
N ASN A 320 -16.25 11.98 13.02
CA ASN A 320 -14.85 11.58 13.04
C ASN A 320 -14.01 12.87 13.18
N LEU A 321 -13.48 13.15 14.37
CA LEU A 321 -12.73 14.38 14.62
C LEU A 321 -11.29 14.26 14.14
N THR A 322 -10.72 13.06 14.09
CA THR A 322 -9.42 12.80 13.47
C THR A 322 -9.39 13.25 12.00
N ALA A 323 -10.53 13.23 11.30
CA ALA A 323 -10.66 13.72 9.91
C ALA A 323 -10.29 15.20 9.74
N ARG A 324 -10.33 15.98 10.83
CA ARG A 324 -9.95 17.41 10.82
C ARG A 324 -8.43 17.62 10.88
N GLY A 325 -7.65 16.56 11.11
CA GLY A 325 -6.20 16.61 11.33
C GLY A 325 -5.83 17.09 12.74
N ALA A 326 -6.47 18.16 13.23
CA ALA A 326 -6.37 18.63 14.60
C ALA A 326 -7.72 19.14 15.10
N TYR A 327 -7.99 18.97 16.40
CA TYR A 327 -9.20 19.46 17.04
C TYR A 327 -8.94 19.75 18.53
N VAL A 328 -9.79 20.57 19.14
CA VAL A 328 -9.72 20.85 20.58
C VAL A 328 -10.32 19.67 21.34
N LEU A 329 -9.50 19.02 22.17
CA LEU A 329 -9.95 17.93 23.03
C LEU A 329 -10.64 18.44 24.30
N GLU A 330 -10.02 19.41 24.98
CA GLU A 330 -10.57 20.06 26.17
C GLU A 330 -10.39 21.59 26.07
N GLU A 331 -11.49 22.33 26.24
CA GLU A 331 -11.48 23.79 26.20
C GLU A 331 -10.95 24.39 27.50
N ALA A 332 -10.55 25.66 27.44
CA ALA A 332 -10.22 26.42 28.64
C ALA A 332 -11.49 26.73 29.44
N VAL A 333 -11.45 26.57 30.77
CA VAL A 333 -12.58 26.92 31.66
C VAL A 333 -12.64 28.42 31.97
N ALA A 334 -11.52 29.12 31.81
CA ALA A 334 -11.37 30.56 32.00
C ALA A 334 -10.72 31.19 30.76
N ARG A 335 -10.37 32.49 30.82
CA ARG A 335 -9.65 33.16 29.73
C ARG A 335 -8.38 32.39 29.36
N ARG A 336 -8.30 31.96 28.09
CA ARG A 336 -7.19 31.18 27.54
C ARG A 336 -5.86 31.95 27.68
N LYS A 337 -4.88 31.33 28.35
CA LYS A 337 -3.51 31.87 28.52
C LYS A 337 -2.50 31.22 27.58
N ALA A 338 -2.70 29.95 27.25
CA ALA A 338 -1.84 29.14 26.38
C ALA A 338 -2.69 28.11 25.61
N ILE A 339 -2.10 27.53 24.57
CA ILE A 339 -2.64 26.39 23.82
C ILE A 339 -1.58 25.29 23.86
N LEU A 340 -1.95 24.11 24.36
CA LEU A 340 -1.12 22.92 24.30
C LEU A 340 -1.52 22.11 23.07
N ILE A 341 -0.54 21.76 22.23
CA ILE A 341 -0.72 20.93 21.05
C ILE A 341 0.15 19.69 21.23
N ALA A 342 -0.47 18.52 21.16
CA ALA A 342 0.20 17.23 21.32
C ALA A 342 -0.40 16.20 20.37
N THR A 343 0.29 15.07 20.19
CA THR A 343 -0.13 13.95 19.34
C THR A 343 0.21 12.64 20.02
N GLY A 344 -0.54 11.57 19.76
CA GLY A 344 -0.20 10.26 20.29
C GLY A 344 -0.17 10.22 21.81
N SER A 345 0.84 9.52 22.34
CA SER A 345 1.09 9.40 23.78
C SER A 345 1.21 10.73 24.52
N GLU A 346 1.67 11.80 23.87
CA GLU A 346 1.89 13.08 24.55
C GLU A 346 0.59 13.83 24.84
N VAL A 347 -0.56 13.39 24.31
CA VAL A 347 -1.85 14.01 24.61
C VAL A 347 -2.25 13.81 26.07
N GLU A 348 -1.96 12.65 26.68
CA GLU A 348 -2.25 12.45 28.11
C GLU A 348 -1.43 13.43 28.97
N ILE A 349 -0.16 13.64 28.61
CA ILE A 349 0.76 14.55 29.30
C ILE A 349 0.27 15.99 29.16
N ALA A 350 -0.19 16.39 27.98
CA ALA A 350 -0.76 17.72 27.77
C ALA A 350 -2.05 17.95 28.58
N LEU A 351 -2.87 16.91 28.78
CA LEU A 351 -4.07 16.98 29.61
C LEU A 351 -3.71 17.10 31.10
N GLU A 352 -2.70 16.37 31.57
CA GLU A 352 -2.19 16.49 32.94
C GLU A 352 -1.62 17.89 33.18
N ALA A 353 -0.79 18.40 32.26
CA ALA A 353 -0.22 19.74 32.35
C ALA A 353 -1.27 20.86 32.30
N ARG A 354 -2.42 20.64 31.64
CA ARG A 354 -3.54 21.60 31.60
C ARG A 354 -4.19 21.82 32.97
N ILE A 355 -4.13 20.82 33.87
CA ILE A 355 -4.76 20.88 35.20
C ILE A 355 -3.91 21.70 36.19
N LEU A 356 -2.60 21.82 35.92
CA LEU A 356 -1.68 22.71 36.64
C LEU A 356 -1.97 24.18 36.32
#